data_AF-A0AA41FSZ6-F1
#
_entry.id   AF-A0AA41FSZ6-F1
#
_cell.length_a   1.000
_cell.length_b   1.000
_cell.length_c   1.000
_cell.angle_alpha   90.00
_cell.angle_beta   90.00
_cell.angle_gamma   90.00
#
_symmetry.space_group_name_H-M   'P 1'
#
loop_
_entity.id
_entity.type
_entity.pdbx_description
1 polymer ?
#
loop_
_entity_poly.entity_id
_entity_poly.type
_entity_poly.pdbx_seq_one_letter_code
_entity_poly.pdbx_strand_id
1 'polypeptide(L)'
;MSAVTLIEDIIDSEITGEIYYRVKSGICYIRCRIITPSASARENVLICSGMPKSAIGQSRYCSNGIGTAAIGVVYIDNNSTELKINLSGQAGNGYVSFSYPINQ
;
A
#
# COMPACT_ATOMS: atom_id res chain seq x y z
N MET A 1 -5.50 -21.59 10.13
CA MET A 1 -5.87 -20.18 9.89
C MET A 1 -4.66 -19.48 9.29
N SER A 2 -4.80 -18.73 8.19
CA SER A 2 -3.68 -17.90 7.70
C SER A 2 -3.49 -16.71 8.66
N ALA A 3 -2.26 -16.48 9.11
CA ALA A 3 -1.91 -15.39 10.02
C ALA A 3 -1.89 -14.04 9.28
N VAL A 4 -2.14 -12.96 10.02
CA VAL A 4 -1.87 -11.60 9.53
C VAL A 4 -0.40 -11.32 9.80
N THR A 5 0.32 -10.85 8.78
CA THR A 5 1.73 -10.49 8.88
C THR A 5 1.88 -8.99 8.76
N LEU A 6 2.63 -8.38 9.69
CA LEU A 6 3.09 -7.00 9.62
C LEU A 6 4.38 -6.94 8.81
N ILE A 7 4.49 -5.90 7.98
CA ILE A 7 5.74 -5.50 7.34
C ILE A 7 6.28 -4.32 8.12
N GLU A 8 7.40 -4.53 8.81
CA GLU A 8 7.96 -3.56 9.77
C GLU A 8 8.73 -2.41 9.10
N ASP A 9 9.23 -2.62 7.89
CA ASP A 9 10.04 -1.63 7.17
C ASP A 9 9.30 -1.03 5.98
N ILE A 10 8.82 0.21 6.15
CA ILE A 10 8.51 1.09 5.02
C ILE A 10 9.82 1.70 4.52
N ILE A 11 10.07 1.59 3.22
CA ILE A 11 11.38 1.86 2.64
C ILE A 11 11.65 3.37 2.46
N ASP A 12 10.62 4.16 2.15
CA ASP A 12 10.78 5.59 1.91
C ASP A 12 10.95 6.38 3.22
N SER A 13 12.02 7.16 3.36
CA SER A 13 12.33 7.87 4.60
C SER A 13 11.36 9.00 4.96
N GLU A 14 10.52 9.44 4.02
CA GLU A 14 9.51 10.48 4.24
C GLU A 14 8.11 9.88 4.45
N ILE A 15 7.98 8.56 4.40
CA ILE A 15 6.72 7.85 4.61
C ILE A 15 6.87 6.94 5.82
N THR A 16 5.94 7.05 6.75
CA THR A 16 5.85 6.14 7.89
C THR A 16 4.49 5.45 7.91
N GLY A 17 4.30 4.50 8.82
CA GLY A 17 3.04 3.79 8.97
C GLY A 17 3.22 2.29 9.06
N GLU A 18 2.17 1.56 8.68
CA GLU A 18 2.07 0.12 8.92
C GLU A 18 1.41 -0.55 7.70
N ILE A 19 2.00 -1.64 7.23
CA ILE A 19 1.45 -2.48 6.15
C ILE A 19 1.20 -3.86 6.71
N TYR A 20 -0.05 -4.30 6.64
CA TYR A 20 -0.46 -5.64 7.03
C TYR A 20 -0.91 -6.41 5.80
N TYR A 21 -0.55 -7.68 5.72
CA TYR A 21 -1.07 -8.58 4.72
C TYR A 21 -1.57 -9.90 5.29
N ARG A 22 -2.42 -10.57 4.52
CA ARG A 22 -2.85 -11.94 4.76
C ARG A 22 -3.09 -12.65 3.44
N VAL A 23 -2.55 -13.84 3.27
CA VAL A 23 -2.84 -14.68 2.09
C VAL A 23 -3.88 -15.74 2.46
N LYS A 24 -5.01 -15.78 1.76
CA LYS A 24 -6.04 -16.80 1.97
C LYS A 24 -6.69 -17.15 0.63
N SER A 25 -6.76 -18.45 0.32
CA SER A 25 -7.45 -18.98 -0.86
C SER A 25 -7.02 -18.34 -2.18
N GLY A 26 -5.71 -18.19 -2.41
CA GLY A 26 -5.18 -17.59 -3.65
C GLY A 26 -5.34 -16.08 -3.76
N ILE A 27 -5.70 -15.39 -2.67
CA ILE A 27 -5.86 -13.93 -2.63
C ILE A 27 -4.98 -13.37 -1.53
N CYS A 28 -4.23 -12.30 -1.84
CA CYS A 28 -3.56 -11.47 -0.86
C CYS A 28 -4.47 -10.30 -0.48
N TYR A 29 -4.73 -10.15 0.80
CA TYR A 29 -5.46 -9.02 1.39
C TYR A 29 -4.45 -8.10 2.04
N ILE A 30 -4.54 -6.81 1.76
CA ILE A 30 -3.65 -5.77 2.27
C ILE A 30 -4.46 -4.75 3.04
N ARG A 31 -3.89 -4.28 4.14
CA ARG A 31 -4.30 -3.06 4.83
C ARG A 31 -3.07 -2.19 5.05
N CYS A 32 -3.13 -0.94 4.61
CA CYS A 32 -2.07 0.03 4.82
C CYS A 32 -2.62 1.20 5.65
N ARG A 33 -1.79 1.65 6.59
CA ARG A 33 -1.85 2.98 7.18
C ARG A 33 -0.58 3.70 6.74
N ILE A 34 -0.72 4.80 6.01
CA ILE A 34 0.39 5.56 5.43
C ILE A 34 0.35 6.97 6.03
N ILE A 35 1.48 7.45 6.52
CA ILE A 35 1.61 8.76 7.15
C ILE A 35 2.71 9.51 6.43
N THR A 36 2.41 10.71 5.95
CA THR A 36 3.37 11.59 5.28
C THR A 36 3.38 12.99 5.92
N PRO A 37 4.55 13.53 6.30
CA PRO A 37 4.68 14.80 6.99
C PRO A 37 4.72 16.02 6.03
N SER A 38 4.95 15.85 4.73
CA SER A 38 5.11 16.98 3.81
C SER A 38 4.65 16.69 2.36
N ALA A 39 3.96 17.69 1.82
CA ALA A 39 3.02 17.69 0.70
C ALA A 39 3.68 17.86 -0.69
N SER A 40 4.70 17.08 -1.02
CA SER A 40 5.19 17.03 -2.41
C SER A 40 4.48 15.93 -3.19
N ALA A 41 4.02 16.27 -4.41
CA ALA A 41 3.55 15.26 -5.34
C ALA A 41 4.77 14.42 -5.78
N ARG A 42 4.70 13.10 -5.57
CA ARG A 42 5.78 12.16 -5.87
C ARG A 42 5.16 10.91 -6.49
N GLU A 43 5.73 10.46 -7.59
CA GLU A 43 5.29 9.25 -8.28
C GLU A 43 6.25 8.09 -8.05
N ASN A 44 5.75 6.86 -8.13
CA ASN A 44 6.53 5.63 -8.04
C ASN A 44 7.32 5.49 -6.74
N VAL A 45 6.79 5.99 -5.62
CA VAL A 45 7.44 5.87 -4.33
C VAL A 45 7.29 4.44 -3.82
N LEU A 46 8.40 3.74 -3.66
CA LEU A 46 8.44 2.38 -3.14
C LEU A 46 8.18 2.39 -1.63
N ILE A 47 7.11 1.71 -1.18
CA ILE A 47 6.79 1.60 0.24
C ILE A 47 7.10 0.22 0.81
N CYS A 48 7.02 -0.85 -0.01
CA CYS A 48 7.41 -2.19 0.41
C CYS A 48 7.85 -3.03 -0.80
N SER A 49 8.99 -3.70 -0.72
CA SER A 49 9.53 -4.60 -1.77
C SER A 49 9.14 -6.08 -1.62
N GLY A 50 8.54 -6.44 -0.48
CA GLY A 50 8.40 -7.83 -0.01
C GLY A 50 6.97 -8.35 0.09
N MET A 51 6.05 -7.91 -0.76
CA MET A 51 4.72 -8.52 -0.79
C MET A 51 4.82 -10.03 -1.11
N PRO A 52 3.98 -10.90 -0.52
CA PRO A 52 4.24 -12.34 -0.45
C PRO A 52 4.25 -13.06 -1.80
N LYS A 53 3.58 -12.50 -2.82
CA LYS A 53 3.48 -13.03 -4.19
C LYS A 53 3.21 -11.89 -5.16
N SER A 54 3.57 -12.12 -6.43
CA SER A 54 3.30 -11.17 -7.50
C SER A 54 1.80 -10.98 -7.73
N ALA A 55 1.42 -9.73 -8.00
CA ALA A 55 0.04 -9.36 -8.27
C ALA A 55 -0.30 -9.38 -9.77
N ILE A 56 -1.58 -9.48 -10.09
CA ILE A 56 -2.11 -9.19 -11.45
C ILE A 56 -2.20 -7.66 -11.72
N GLY A 57 -1.75 -6.86 -10.76
CA GLY A 57 -1.90 -5.40 -10.76
C GLY A 57 -3.16 -4.95 -10.02
N GLN A 58 -3.03 -3.98 -9.13
CA GLN A 58 -4.18 -3.41 -8.40
C GLN A 58 -3.82 -2.02 -7.87
N SER A 59 -4.80 -1.12 -7.82
CA SER A 59 -4.65 0.19 -7.18
C SER A 59 -5.89 0.60 -6.38
N ARG A 60 -5.66 1.41 -5.33
CA ARG A 60 -6.71 2.04 -4.53
C ARG A 60 -6.27 3.40 -3.99
N TYR A 61 -7.25 4.29 -3.86
CA TYR A 61 -7.05 5.57 -3.18
C TYR A 61 -6.75 5.35 -1.69
N CYS A 62 -5.72 6.03 -1.21
CA CYS A 62 -5.36 6.13 0.18
C CYS A 62 -5.85 7.48 0.69
N SER A 63 -6.80 7.48 1.62
CA SER A 63 -7.50 8.70 2.06
C SER A 63 -7.53 8.82 3.58
N ASN A 64 -7.70 10.05 4.06
CA ASN A 64 -7.74 10.35 5.49
C ASN A 64 -9.09 9.99 6.15
N GLY A 65 -10.01 9.41 5.40
CA GLY A 65 -11.37 9.08 5.84
C GLY A 65 -12.37 9.07 4.70
N ILE A 66 -13.58 8.57 4.98
CA ILE A 66 -14.68 8.50 4.00
C ILE A 66 -15.02 9.91 3.50
N GLY A 67 -15.03 10.11 2.18
CA GLY A 67 -15.37 11.39 1.55
C GLY A 67 -14.26 12.45 1.60
N THR A 68 -13.07 12.13 2.10
CA THR A 68 -11.93 13.05 2.14
C THR A 68 -11.08 12.96 0.87
N ALA A 69 -10.29 14.00 0.61
CA ALA A 69 -9.28 13.96 -0.46
C ALA A 69 -8.27 12.82 -0.20
N ALA A 70 -7.89 12.13 -1.28
CA ALA A 70 -6.89 11.08 -1.20
C ALA A 70 -5.50 11.71 -1.00
N ILE A 71 -4.72 11.21 -0.04
CA ILE A 71 -3.31 11.58 0.11
C ILE A 71 -2.45 10.97 -0.99
N GLY A 72 -2.94 9.91 -1.65
CA GLY A 72 -2.29 9.28 -2.79
C GLY A 72 -3.04 8.06 -3.30
N VAL A 73 -2.44 7.38 -4.27
CA VAL A 73 -2.89 6.09 -4.80
C VAL A 73 -1.85 5.04 -4.44
N VAL A 74 -2.24 4.06 -3.62
CA VAL A 74 -1.40 2.89 -3.35
C VAL A 74 -1.68 1.85 -4.42
N TYR A 75 -0.62 1.26 -4.95
CA TYR A 75 -0.73 0.30 -6.04
C TYR A 75 0.38 -0.75 -5.99
N ILE A 76 0.13 -1.85 -6.67
CA ILE A 76 1.09 -2.90 -6.98
C ILE A 76 0.98 -3.18 -8.48
N ASP A 77 2.12 -3.22 -9.16
CA ASP A 77 2.15 -3.45 -10.61
C ASP A 77 1.90 -4.92 -10.95
N ASN A 78 1.48 -5.18 -12.19
CA ASN A 78 1.36 -6.54 -12.70
C ASN A 78 2.73 -7.25 -12.65
N ASN A 79 2.74 -8.50 -12.21
CA ASN A 79 3.92 -9.32 -12.00
C ASN A 79 4.96 -8.76 -11.02
N SER A 80 4.58 -7.84 -10.12
CA SER A 80 5.48 -7.26 -9.12
C SER A 80 5.08 -7.67 -7.69
N THR A 81 6.09 -7.74 -6.80
CA THR A 81 5.93 -7.73 -5.32
C THR A 81 6.11 -6.32 -4.73
N GLU A 82 6.32 -5.37 -5.64
CA GLU A 82 6.40 -3.91 -5.57
C GLU A 82 5.17 -3.19 -5.01
N LEU A 83 5.03 -2.96 -3.69
CA LEU A 83 4.00 -2.04 -3.21
C LEU A 83 4.53 -0.60 -3.29
N LYS A 84 3.80 0.24 -4.03
CA LYS A 84 4.17 1.63 -4.30
C LYS A 84 3.02 2.59 -3.98
N ILE A 85 3.34 3.88 -3.91
CA ILE A 85 2.37 4.95 -3.79
C ILE A 85 2.71 6.12 -4.71
N ASN A 86 1.69 6.69 -5.35
CA ASN A 86 1.74 8.01 -5.96
C ASN A 86 1.13 9.00 -4.98
N LEU A 87 1.95 9.89 -4.41
CA LEU A 87 1.53 10.92 -3.48
C LEU A 87 0.90 12.09 -4.23
N SER A 88 -0.23 12.58 -3.72
CA SER A 88 -0.98 13.71 -4.28
C SER A 88 -0.43 15.09 -3.90
N GLY A 89 0.62 15.13 -3.07
CA GLY A 89 1.06 16.37 -2.44
C GLY A 89 0.13 16.83 -1.32
N GLN A 90 -0.40 15.90 -0.53
CA GLN A 90 -1.15 16.21 0.70
C GLN A 90 -0.52 15.50 1.89
N ALA A 91 -0.18 16.26 2.93
CA ALA A 91 0.25 15.71 4.20
C ALA A 91 -0.96 15.09 4.93
N GLY A 92 -0.75 13.98 5.65
CA GLY A 92 -1.82 13.35 6.41
C GLY A 92 -1.65 11.85 6.68
N ASN A 93 -2.70 11.28 7.27
CA ASN A 93 -2.81 9.88 7.67
C ASN A 93 -3.77 9.15 6.75
N GLY A 94 -3.26 8.52 5.71
CA GLY A 94 -4.06 7.76 4.76
C GLY A 94 -4.29 6.32 5.20
N TYR A 95 -5.48 5.83 4.93
CA TYR A 95 -5.87 4.44 5.17
C TYR A 95 -6.38 3.83 3.86
N VAL A 96 -5.93 2.61 3.58
CA VAL A 96 -6.41 1.86 2.41
C VAL A 96 -6.40 0.37 2.70
N SER A 97 -7.44 -0.31 2.21
CA SER A 97 -7.51 -1.78 2.22
C SER A 97 -7.88 -2.26 0.84
N PHE A 98 -7.21 -3.29 0.36
CA PHE A 98 -7.51 -3.90 -0.94
C PHE A 98 -7.03 -5.34 -0.99
N SER A 99 -7.39 -6.02 -2.07
CA SER A 99 -6.91 -7.37 -2.32
C SER A 99 -6.53 -7.55 -3.78
N TYR A 100 -5.67 -8.52 -4.02
CA TYR A 100 -5.27 -8.95 -5.35
C TYR A 100 -5.14 -10.47 -5.40
N PRO A 101 -5.50 -11.11 -6.53
CA PRO A 101 -5.19 -12.52 -6.76
C PRO A 101 -3.68 -12.71 -6.83
N ILE A 102 -3.16 -13.74 -6.19
CA ILE A 102 -1.73 -14.08 -6.27
C ILE A 102 -1.51 -15.05 -7.43
N ASN A 103 -0.44 -14.83 -8.19
CA ASN A 103 0.05 -15.86 -9.09
C ASN A 103 0.56 -17.04 -8.25
N GLN A 104 0.13 -18.27 -8.60
CA GLN A 104 0.52 -19.48 -7.89
C GLN A 104 2.02 -19.75 -8.05
#